data_AF-A0A0W8FQC6-F1
#
_entry.id   AF-A0A0W8FQC6-F1
#
_cell.length_a   1.000
_cell.length_b   1.000
_cell.length_c   1.000
_cell.angle_alpha   90.00
_cell.angle_beta   90.00
_cell.angle_gamma   90.00
#
_symmetry.space_group_name_H-M   'P 1'
#
loop_
_entity.id
_entity.type
_entity.pdbx_description
1 polymer ?
#
loop_
_entity_poly.entity_id
_entity_poly.type
_entity_poly.pdbx_seq_one_letter_code
_entity_poly.pdbx_strand_id
1 'polypeptide(L)'
;MGDVLGKKEIIKQNFSFLAGTLPYQKSMVGVRYSEIPDSLRHKITFELSSPFSYESDFTYTISLPALSQKKITLSYSPATQNDKNVILSAGDANSVSAYLVNLRPELKIDGVTKATGSTIGMGNTENFVMTFIMPGNIRDAVANDVIAGEYYAIAINHGLMNEKLVQNRADRLNATNELFKTGQLNEILLDDVIGESLYVLAAGYFFELDTLYAMNAKIEKIASARFPSEAIMSQGLNISYLYSTPYIAALGSMRIDVDRDIRTVASMEGDADKPKEYMTSTGTLGSALEHAIFEQAFPNSEAISAVKALSIANSNGIPIYQINKDNVSQILPQLQVSNEVKTDIANSINAGKEVTISKTNISLYNWSGVGYIVKNPTTGAAGYMISGGLAGGAIVDDILNKISSLYASIAEASEDVKNELNELIKDIFIGFLHIKDIVAVIGAPFLILFVVGVLLYVALEAALIPALVALVPLIIIIGLFYLLISGWNTSAYDRRKYYCKEDLGDVKSASG
;
A
#
# COMPACT_ATOMS: atom_id res chain seq x y z
N MET A 1 20.65 7.15 -0.73
CA MET A 1 20.73 5.74 -1.23
C MET A 1 22.01 5.40 -2.04
N GLY A 2 22.40 6.20 -3.05
CA GLY A 2 23.53 5.87 -3.94
C GLY A 2 24.92 5.80 -3.28
N ASP A 3 25.12 6.54 -2.19
CA ASP A 3 26.41 6.56 -1.47
C ASP A 3 26.66 5.32 -0.62
N VAL A 4 25.60 4.60 -0.22
CA VAL A 4 25.68 3.40 0.63
C VAL A 4 25.52 2.12 -0.20
N LEU A 5 24.58 2.09 -1.15
CA LEU A 5 24.26 0.90 -1.95
C LEU A 5 25.00 0.84 -3.28
N GLY A 6 25.73 1.90 -3.62
CA GLY A 6 26.32 2.10 -4.93
C GLY A 6 25.36 2.83 -5.87
N LYS A 7 25.93 3.56 -6.83
CA LYS A 7 25.20 4.40 -7.77
C LYS A 7 25.45 3.96 -9.20
N LYS A 8 24.38 3.94 -10.02
CA LYS A 8 24.49 3.93 -11.48
C LYS A 8 24.47 5.37 -11.94
N GLU A 9 25.62 5.89 -12.31
CA GLU A 9 25.74 7.25 -12.84
C GLU A 9 25.94 7.23 -14.35
N ILE A 10 25.36 8.22 -15.01
CA ILE A 10 25.71 8.51 -16.39
C ILE A 10 27.15 9.01 -16.39
N ILE A 11 28.06 8.27 -17.02
CA ILE A 11 29.42 8.73 -17.26
C ILE A 11 29.33 9.87 -18.28
N LYS A 12 29.31 11.11 -17.77
CA LYS A 12 29.14 12.30 -18.59
C LYS A 12 30.33 12.47 -19.53
N GLN A 13 30.10 12.34 -20.82
CA GLN A 13 31.07 12.70 -21.85
C GLN A 13 30.81 14.15 -22.27
N ASN A 14 31.75 15.04 -21.95
CA ASN A 14 31.70 16.44 -22.39
C ASN A 14 32.46 16.58 -23.71
N PHE A 15 31.75 16.95 -24.78
CA PHE A 15 32.36 17.26 -26.06
C PHE A 15 32.44 18.78 -26.24
N SER A 16 33.57 19.29 -26.72
CA SER A 16 33.75 20.71 -27.06
C SER A 16 33.01 21.13 -28.33
N PHE A 17 32.38 20.16 -29.01
CA PHE A 17 31.63 20.33 -30.24
C PHE A 17 30.32 19.53 -30.16
N LEU A 18 29.29 20.01 -30.85
CA LEU A 18 28.08 19.22 -31.09
C LEU A 18 28.37 18.28 -32.26
N ALA A 19 28.36 16.97 -32.04
CA ALA A 19 28.58 16.00 -33.12
C ALA A 19 27.46 16.14 -34.17
N GLY A 20 27.83 16.35 -35.44
CA GLY A 20 26.86 16.46 -36.54
C GLY A 20 26.14 15.14 -36.88
N THR A 21 26.56 14.03 -36.26
CA THR A 21 25.96 12.71 -36.41
C THR A 21 25.97 11.98 -35.06
N LEU A 22 25.10 10.95 -34.93
CA LEU A 22 25.09 10.09 -33.75
C LEU A 22 26.32 9.17 -33.76
N PRO A 23 26.88 8.79 -32.59
CA PRO A 23 28.08 7.95 -32.50
C PRO A 23 27.85 6.48 -32.86
N TYR A 24 26.73 6.15 -33.52
CA TYR A 24 26.33 4.79 -33.89
C TYR A 24 25.87 4.76 -35.34
N GLN A 25 26.06 3.62 -36.02
CA GLN A 25 25.55 3.42 -37.37
C GLN A 25 24.01 3.45 -37.37
N LYS A 26 23.46 4.38 -38.14
CA LYS A 26 22.02 4.58 -38.27
C LYS A 26 21.46 3.58 -39.28
N SER A 27 20.77 2.55 -38.80
CA SER A 27 20.10 1.57 -39.68
C SER A 27 18.77 2.11 -40.24
N MET A 28 17.99 2.84 -39.43
CA MET A 28 16.69 3.40 -39.82
C MET A 28 16.38 4.61 -38.93
N VAL A 29 15.60 5.57 -39.44
CA VAL A 29 15.04 6.66 -38.64
C VAL A 29 13.53 6.54 -38.69
N GLY A 30 12.91 6.30 -37.54
CA GLY A 30 11.46 6.31 -37.41
C GLY A 30 10.86 7.72 -37.49
N VAL A 31 9.56 7.80 -37.26
CA VAL A 31 8.84 9.09 -37.20
C VAL A 31 9.43 9.95 -36.09
N ARG A 32 9.63 11.24 -36.39
CA ARG A 32 10.09 12.23 -35.41
C ARG A 32 8.89 12.95 -34.83
N TYR A 33 8.91 13.15 -33.52
CA TYR A 33 7.89 13.89 -32.81
C TYR A 33 8.55 15.03 -32.02
N SER A 34 7.85 16.16 -31.90
CA SER A 34 8.27 17.25 -31.00
C SER A 34 8.07 16.90 -29.52
N GLU A 35 7.20 15.93 -29.24
CA GLU A 35 6.96 15.36 -27.93
C GLU A 35 6.48 13.91 -28.07
N ILE A 36 6.47 13.14 -26.97
CA ILE A 36 5.98 11.75 -27.01
C ILE A 36 4.49 11.75 -27.43
N PRO A 37 4.08 11.02 -28.48
CA PRO A 37 2.67 10.89 -28.86
C PRO A 37 1.82 10.39 -27.70
N ASP A 38 0.57 10.85 -27.62
CA ASP A 38 -0.36 10.49 -26.55
C ASP A 38 -0.59 8.97 -26.44
N SER A 39 -0.59 8.26 -27.57
CA SER A 39 -0.67 6.79 -27.64
C SER A 39 0.55 6.04 -27.09
N LEU A 40 1.67 6.74 -26.91
CA LEU A 40 2.92 6.22 -26.36
C LEU A 40 3.18 6.71 -24.93
N ARG A 41 2.19 7.37 -24.30
CA ARG A 41 2.28 7.81 -22.90
C ARG A 41 1.57 6.84 -21.98
N HIS A 42 2.18 6.59 -20.83
CA HIS A 42 1.46 5.99 -19.72
C HIS A 42 0.43 6.98 -19.18
N LYS A 43 -0.77 6.49 -18.87
CA LYS A 43 -1.84 7.26 -18.25
C LYS A 43 -2.44 6.49 -17.09
N ILE A 44 -3.19 7.19 -16.25
CA ILE A 44 -4.06 6.60 -15.25
C ILE A 44 -5.44 7.24 -15.40
N THR A 45 -6.47 6.43 -15.22
CA THR A 45 -7.87 6.88 -15.12
C THR A 45 -8.36 6.56 -13.72
N PHE A 46 -8.85 7.58 -13.03
CA PHE A 46 -9.56 7.44 -11.76
C PHE A 46 -11.05 7.46 -12.05
N GLU A 47 -11.77 6.46 -11.56
CA GLU A 47 -13.19 6.33 -11.74
C GLU A 47 -13.84 6.06 -10.39
N LEU A 48 -14.87 6.83 -10.04
CA LEU A 48 -15.72 6.55 -8.89
C LEU A 48 -17.11 6.19 -9.40
N SER A 49 -17.73 5.19 -8.78
CA SER A 49 -19.09 4.73 -9.11
C SER A 49 -19.83 4.25 -7.87
N SER A 50 -21.16 4.27 -7.91
CA SER A 50 -21.96 3.63 -6.86
C SER A 50 -21.86 2.11 -6.99
N PRO A 51 -21.80 1.34 -5.89
CA PRO A 51 -21.81 -0.13 -5.97
C PRO A 51 -23.12 -0.68 -6.53
N PHE A 52 -24.17 0.15 -6.62
CA PHE A 52 -25.49 -0.22 -7.12
C PHE A 52 -25.76 0.25 -8.56
N SER A 53 -24.87 1.03 -9.15
CA SER A 53 -24.98 1.47 -10.55
C SER A 53 -23.73 1.09 -11.33
N TYR A 54 -23.90 0.77 -12.62
CA TYR A 54 -22.78 0.62 -13.54
C TYR A 54 -22.36 1.97 -14.16
N GLU A 55 -22.93 3.08 -13.67
CA GLU A 55 -22.63 4.41 -14.16
C GLU A 55 -21.55 5.04 -13.27
N SER A 56 -20.48 5.50 -13.93
CA SER A 56 -19.46 6.30 -13.29
C SER A 56 -20.05 7.62 -12.82
N ASP A 57 -19.82 7.94 -11.55
CA ASP A 57 -20.15 9.22 -10.96
C ASP A 57 -19.17 10.31 -11.41
N PHE A 58 -17.87 9.99 -11.41
CA PHE A 58 -16.89 10.75 -12.17
C PHE A 58 -15.80 9.85 -12.76
N THR A 59 -15.24 10.31 -13.88
CA THR A 59 -14.04 9.74 -14.51
C THR A 59 -13.03 10.85 -14.78
N TYR A 60 -11.77 10.63 -14.40
CA TYR A 60 -10.67 11.57 -14.65
C TYR A 60 -9.42 10.85 -15.16
N THR A 61 -9.04 11.12 -16.41
CA THR A 61 -7.83 10.56 -17.03
C THR A 61 -6.71 11.58 -17.07
N ILE A 62 -5.50 11.18 -16.67
CA ILE A 62 -4.31 12.01 -16.71
C ILE A 62 -3.07 11.22 -17.14
N SER A 63 -2.17 11.91 -17.83
CA SER A 63 -0.83 11.39 -18.15
C SER A 63 -0.05 11.11 -16.86
N LEU A 64 0.49 9.91 -16.74
CA LEU A 64 1.17 9.46 -15.54
C LEU A 64 2.40 10.34 -15.18
N PRO A 65 3.25 10.77 -16.14
CA PRO A 65 4.30 11.77 -15.87
C PRO A 65 3.79 13.10 -15.29
N ALA A 66 2.55 13.51 -15.56
CA ALA A 66 2.00 14.77 -15.04
C ALA A 66 1.63 14.68 -13.55
N LEU A 67 1.59 13.46 -13.00
CA LEU A 67 1.41 13.16 -11.57
C LEU A 67 2.72 13.04 -10.80
N SER A 68 3.87 13.03 -11.51
CA SER A 68 5.17 12.92 -10.87
C SER A 68 5.32 14.00 -9.80
N GLN A 69 5.67 13.57 -8.59
CA GLN A 69 5.88 14.42 -7.42
C GLN A 69 4.61 15.11 -6.88
N LYS A 70 3.41 14.75 -7.33
CA LYS A 70 2.16 15.38 -6.89
C LYS A 70 1.42 14.52 -5.87
N LYS A 71 0.81 15.17 -4.88
CA LYS A 71 -0.13 14.52 -3.95
C LYS A 71 -1.44 14.30 -4.68
N ILE A 72 -2.02 13.11 -4.52
CA ILE A 72 -3.35 12.79 -5.02
C ILE A 72 -4.19 12.40 -3.83
N THR A 73 -5.37 13.00 -3.69
CA THR A 73 -6.31 12.65 -2.62
C THR A 73 -7.71 12.43 -3.18
N LEU A 74 -8.41 11.44 -2.62
CA LEU A 74 -9.86 11.31 -2.72
C LEU A 74 -10.41 11.66 -1.34
N SER A 75 -11.23 12.70 -1.29
CA SER A 75 -11.74 13.28 -0.04
C SER A 75 -13.22 13.63 -0.21
N TYR A 76 -13.90 13.94 0.89
CA TYR A 76 -15.32 14.27 0.87
C TYR A 76 -15.57 15.65 1.48
N SER A 77 -16.27 16.51 0.75
CA SER A 77 -16.74 17.80 1.25
C SER A 77 -18.22 17.72 1.63
N PRO A 78 -18.70 18.51 2.63
CA PRO A 78 -20.12 18.57 2.94
C PRO A 78 -20.94 19.03 1.73
N ALA A 79 -22.04 18.35 1.42
CA ALA A 79 -22.85 18.68 0.24
C ALA A 79 -23.58 20.03 0.37
N THR A 80 -23.93 20.43 1.61
CA THR A 80 -24.57 21.71 1.95
C THR A 80 -24.00 22.32 3.23
N GLN A 81 -24.35 23.58 3.50
CA GLN A 81 -24.01 24.23 4.77
C GLN A 81 -24.65 23.53 5.98
N ASN A 82 -25.83 22.91 5.81
CA ASN A 82 -26.45 22.14 6.88
C ASN A 82 -25.63 20.88 7.22
N ASP A 83 -25.17 20.15 6.20
CA ASP A 83 -24.29 18.98 6.39
C ASP A 83 -23.01 19.39 7.13
N LYS A 84 -22.41 20.53 6.75
CA LYS A 84 -21.25 21.10 7.44
C LYS A 84 -21.56 21.40 8.90
N ASN A 85 -22.70 22.02 9.18
CA ASN A 85 -23.09 22.36 10.55
C ASN A 85 -23.32 21.11 11.40
N VAL A 86 -23.91 20.03 10.85
CA VAL A 86 -24.08 18.76 11.57
C VAL A 86 -22.72 18.16 11.95
N ILE A 87 -21.77 18.13 11.02
CA ILE A 87 -20.40 17.64 11.29
C ILE A 87 -19.74 18.49 12.38
N LEU A 88 -19.81 19.82 12.27
CA LEU A 88 -19.20 20.73 13.26
C LEU A 88 -19.88 20.64 14.64
N SER A 89 -21.20 20.42 14.67
CA SER A 89 -21.96 20.30 15.92
C SER A 89 -21.65 19.03 16.70
N ALA A 90 -21.04 18.03 16.06
CA ALA A 90 -20.55 16.84 16.74
C ALA A 90 -19.45 17.19 17.75
N GLY A 91 -18.66 18.24 17.52
CA GLY A 91 -17.62 18.72 18.45
C GLY A 91 -16.76 17.58 19.02
N ASP A 92 -16.62 17.54 20.34
CA ASP A 92 -15.88 16.51 21.10
C ASP A 92 -16.61 15.15 21.25
N ALA A 93 -17.78 14.95 20.63
CA ALA A 93 -18.58 13.72 20.80
C ALA A 93 -17.98 12.49 20.10
N ASN A 94 -16.81 12.64 19.47
CA ASN A 94 -16.04 11.61 18.74
C ASN A 94 -16.86 10.82 17.69
N SER A 95 -18.04 11.33 17.32
CA SER A 95 -19.00 10.64 16.47
C SER A 95 -20.04 11.59 15.87
N VAL A 96 -20.42 11.34 14.63
CA VAL A 96 -21.39 12.11 13.83
C VAL A 96 -22.59 11.22 13.52
N SER A 97 -23.80 11.79 13.56
CA SER A 97 -25.01 11.13 13.05
C SER A 97 -24.97 11.03 11.53
N ALA A 98 -24.43 9.92 11.02
CA ALA A 98 -24.10 9.73 9.60
C ALA A 98 -25.31 9.92 8.68
N TYR A 99 -26.49 9.44 9.09
CA TYR A 99 -27.74 9.55 8.33
C TYR A 99 -28.24 10.99 8.10
N LEU A 100 -27.69 11.98 8.82
CA LEU A 100 -28.02 13.40 8.66
C LEU A 100 -27.06 14.15 7.72
N VAL A 101 -26.00 13.48 7.26
CA VAL A 101 -24.89 14.13 6.55
C VAL A 101 -24.79 13.58 5.14
N ASN A 102 -24.91 14.48 4.18
CA ASN A 102 -24.57 14.21 2.79
C ASN A 102 -23.23 14.87 2.43
N LEU A 103 -22.47 14.17 1.60
CA LEU A 103 -21.12 14.50 1.21
C LEU A 103 -21.00 14.51 -0.32
N ARG A 104 -19.93 15.12 -0.83
CA ARG A 104 -19.52 15.07 -2.23
C ARG A 104 -18.08 14.55 -2.33
N PRO A 105 -17.82 13.49 -3.10
CA PRO A 105 -16.46 13.03 -3.32
C PRO A 105 -15.72 14.01 -4.23
N GLU A 106 -14.45 14.24 -3.91
CA GLU A 106 -13.55 15.17 -4.60
C GLU A 106 -12.19 14.50 -4.82
N LEU A 107 -11.83 14.33 -6.09
CA LEU A 107 -10.47 13.94 -6.49
C LEU A 107 -9.61 15.20 -6.62
N LYS A 108 -8.56 15.31 -5.83
CA LYS A 108 -7.64 16.45 -5.82
C LYS A 108 -6.24 16.03 -6.26
N ILE A 109 -5.57 16.93 -6.96
CA ILE A 109 -4.15 16.83 -7.29
C ILE A 109 -3.46 18.09 -6.77
N ASP A 110 -2.54 17.93 -5.83
CA ASP A 110 -1.88 19.01 -5.09
C ASP A 110 -2.89 20.04 -4.55
N GLY A 111 -3.93 19.56 -3.85
CA GLY A 111 -4.99 20.39 -3.26
C GLY A 111 -6.01 20.94 -4.26
N VAL A 112 -5.76 20.84 -5.57
CA VAL A 112 -6.68 21.34 -6.60
C VAL A 112 -7.66 20.26 -7.03
N THR A 113 -8.96 20.49 -6.81
CA THR A 113 -10.03 19.60 -7.26
C THR A 113 -10.03 19.44 -8.78
N LYS A 114 -10.02 18.18 -9.25
CA LYS A 114 -10.01 17.79 -10.67
C LYS A 114 -11.29 17.09 -11.10
N ALA A 115 -11.94 16.41 -10.18
CA ALA A 115 -13.26 15.82 -10.38
C ALA A 115 -14.05 15.92 -9.08
N THR A 116 -15.37 16.06 -9.23
CA THR A 116 -16.34 16.06 -8.12
C THR A 116 -17.48 15.16 -8.54
N GLY A 117 -17.85 14.24 -7.67
CA GLY A 117 -18.99 13.37 -7.89
C GLY A 117 -20.30 13.93 -7.36
N SER A 118 -21.33 13.11 -7.48
CA SER A 118 -22.68 13.32 -6.99
C SER A 118 -22.72 13.27 -5.47
N THR A 119 -23.85 13.70 -4.92
CA THR A 119 -24.05 13.69 -3.48
C THR A 119 -24.30 12.27 -2.98
N ILE A 120 -23.63 11.89 -1.89
CA ILE A 120 -23.76 10.59 -1.23
C ILE A 120 -23.88 10.75 0.29
N GLY A 121 -24.69 9.91 0.94
CA GLY A 121 -24.79 9.91 2.40
C GLY A 121 -23.51 9.39 3.06
N MET A 122 -23.08 10.03 4.15
CA MET A 122 -21.90 9.61 4.93
C MET A 122 -21.99 8.13 5.35
N GLY A 123 -20.87 7.42 5.26
CA GLY A 123 -20.75 6.01 5.62
C GLY A 123 -21.22 5.02 4.56
N ASN A 124 -21.78 5.47 3.44
CA ASN A 124 -22.09 4.59 2.31
C ASN A 124 -20.82 4.25 1.51
N THR A 125 -20.81 3.06 0.91
CA THR A 125 -19.70 2.56 0.08
C THR A 125 -19.83 3.04 -1.37
N GLU A 126 -18.70 3.35 -1.99
CA GLU A 126 -18.50 3.62 -3.42
C GLU A 126 -17.38 2.72 -3.95
N ASN A 127 -17.38 2.46 -5.26
CA ASN A 127 -16.32 1.72 -5.91
C ASN A 127 -15.37 2.68 -6.62
N PHE A 128 -14.10 2.68 -6.20
CA PHE A 128 -13.03 3.49 -6.76
C PHE A 128 -12.07 2.64 -7.59
N VAL A 129 -12.05 2.85 -8.90
CA VAL A 129 -11.22 2.11 -9.85
C VAL A 129 -10.08 3.00 -10.35
N MET A 130 -8.87 2.47 -10.31
CA MET A 130 -7.68 3.07 -10.91
C MET A 130 -7.23 2.21 -12.08
N THR A 131 -7.41 2.72 -13.31
CA THR A 131 -6.99 2.03 -14.53
C THR A 131 -5.69 2.64 -15.07
N PHE A 132 -4.60 1.88 -14.98
CA PHE A 132 -3.31 2.16 -15.60
C PHE A 132 -3.36 1.79 -17.08
N ILE A 133 -3.01 2.74 -17.94
CA ILE A 133 -3.00 2.59 -19.39
C ILE A 133 -1.55 2.72 -19.86
N MET A 134 -1.03 1.67 -20.49
CA MET A 134 0.33 1.61 -21.02
C MET A 134 0.35 1.83 -22.55
N PRO A 135 1.50 2.18 -23.14
CA PRO A 135 1.67 2.25 -24.59
C PRO A 135 1.12 0.99 -25.29
N GLY A 136 0.41 1.19 -26.40
CA GLY A 136 -0.33 0.10 -27.06
C GLY A 136 -1.71 -0.18 -26.47
N ASN A 137 -2.22 0.69 -25.59
CA ASN A 137 -3.55 0.58 -24.95
C ASN A 137 -3.73 -0.69 -24.11
N ILE A 138 -2.63 -1.21 -23.57
CA ILE A 138 -2.67 -2.29 -22.56
C ILE A 138 -3.19 -1.67 -21.27
N ARG A 139 -4.25 -2.27 -20.71
CA ARG A 139 -4.96 -1.75 -19.54
C ARG A 139 -4.82 -2.70 -18.37
N ASP A 140 -4.64 -2.10 -17.22
CA ASP A 140 -4.54 -2.79 -15.96
C ASP A 140 -5.27 -1.98 -14.90
N ALA A 141 -6.14 -2.61 -14.11
CA ALA A 141 -7.01 -1.90 -13.19
C ALA A 141 -6.99 -2.54 -11.81
N VAL A 142 -7.06 -1.70 -10.79
CA VAL A 142 -7.31 -2.06 -9.40
C VAL A 142 -8.59 -1.37 -8.95
N ALA A 143 -9.35 -2.03 -8.07
CA ALA A 143 -10.65 -1.54 -7.61
C ALA A 143 -10.71 -1.63 -6.09
N ASN A 144 -11.15 -0.55 -5.46
CA ASN A 144 -11.23 -0.39 -4.03
C ASN A 144 -12.65 0.00 -3.62
N ASP A 145 -13.12 -0.56 -2.51
CA ASP A 145 -14.31 -0.04 -1.86
C ASP A 145 -13.89 1.13 -0.97
N VAL A 146 -14.45 2.31 -1.24
CA VAL A 146 -14.22 3.52 -0.46
C VAL A 146 -15.50 3.92 0.26
N ILE A 147 -15.37 4.52 1.44
CA ILE A 147 -16.48 4.91 2.30
C ILE A 147 -16.62 6.43 2.28
N ALA A 148 -17.83 6.91 2.04
CA ALA A 148 -18.14 8.33 2.05
C ALA A 148 -17.81 8.95 3.42
N GLY A 149 -16.85 9.87 3.44
CA GLY A 149 -16.36 10.56 4.64
C GLY A 149 -14.97 10.12 5.11
N GLU A 150 -14.43 9.01 4.60
CA GLU A 150 -13.02 8.65 4.80
C GLU A 150 -12.10 9.58 3.97
N TYR A 151 -10.82 9.62 4.33
CA TYR A 151 -9.83 10.41 3.60
C TYR A 151 -8.78 9.49 2.99
N TYR A 152 -8.52 9.59 1.69
CA TYR A 152 -7.58 8.73 0.98
C TYR A 152 -6.47 9.56 0.33
N ALA A 153 -5.22 9.19 0.56
CA ALA A 153 -4.07 9.64 -0.21
C ALA A 153 -3.57 8.50 -1.10
N ILE A 154 -3.46 8.77 -2.39
CA ILE A 154 -2.97 7.80 -3.38
C ILE A 154 -1.53 8.16 -3.74
N ALA A 155 -0.58 7.30 -3.38
CA ALA A 155 0.81 7.43 -3.79
C ALA A 155 1.04 6.61 -5.06
N ILE A 156 1.54 7.26 -6.12
CA ILE A 156 1.96 6.58 -7.35
C ILE A 156 3.48 6.51 -7.37
N ASN A 157 4.03 5.29 -7.32
CA ASN A 157 5.43 5.03 -7.54
C ASN A 157 5.70 4.80 -9.03
N HIS A 158 6.32 5.78 -9.70
CA HIS A 158 6.62 5.72 -11.14
C HIS A 158 7.77 4.78 -11.53
N GLY A 159 8.33 4.04 -10.58
CA GLY A 159 9.42 3.09 -10.78
C GLY A 159 10.46 3.15 -9.66
N LEU A 160 10.70 4.35 -9.13
CA LEU A 160 11.45 4.60 -7.91
C LEU A 160 10.84 5.79 -7.18
N MET A 161 10.65 5.66 -5.87
CA MET A 161 10.27 6.79 -5.02
C MET A 161 11.50 7.64 -4.68
N ASN A 162 11.40 8.94 -4.86
CA ASN A 162 12.51 9.87 -4.68
C ASN A 162 12.60 10.39 -3.24
N GLU A 163 13.76 10.23 -2.60
CA GLU A 163 14.06 10.79 -1.26
C GLU A 163 13.71 12.29 -1.16
N LYS A 164 14.10 13.08 -2.17
CA LYS A 164 13.83 14.52 -2.19
C LYS A 164 12.33 14.83 -2.28
N LEU A 165 11.54 13.96 -2.92
CA LEU A 165 10.09 14.11 -2.93
C LEU A 165 9.53 13.90 -1.52
N VAL A 166 9.90 12.81 -0.86
CA VAL A 166 9.45 12.51 0.51
C VAL A 166 9.86 13.65 1.46
N GLN A 167 11.10 14.12 1.38
CA GLN A 167 11.59 15.25 2.17
C GLN A 167 10.77 16.52 1.93
N ASN A 168 10.60 16.94 0.68
CA ASN A 168 9.85 18.15 0.36
C ASN A 168 8.40 18.10 0.88
N ARG A 169 7.79 16.90 0.89
CA ARG A 169 6.43 16.68 1.38
C ARG A 169 6.39 16.72 2.90
N ALA A 170 7.36 16.12 3.58
CA ALA A 170 7.52 16.24 5.03
C ALA A 170 7.79 17.70 5.46
N ASP A 171 8.60 18.44 4.73
CA ASP A 171 8.88 19.86 5.00
C ASP A 171 7.61 20.72 4.85
N ARG A 172 6.76 20.43 3.86
CA ARG A 172 5.44 21.08 3.70
C ARG A 172 4.54 20.81 4.90
N LEU A 173 4.43 19.54 5.30
CA LEU A 173 3.64 19.17 6.48
C LEU A 173 4.17 19.86 7.75
N ASN A 174 5.48 19.92 7.93
CA ASN A 174 6.10 20.64 9.04
C ASN A 174 5.77 22.14 9.01
N ALA A 175 5.79 22.77 7.83
CA ALA A 175 5.39 24.17 7.69
C ALA A 175 3.92 24.39 8.07
N THR A 176 3.02 23.48 7.66
CA THR A 176 1.61 23.50 8.09
C THR A 176 1.48 23.37 9.62
N ASN A 177 2.29 22.50 10.23
CA ASN A 177 2.31 22.32 11.69
C ASN A 177 2.79 23.58 12.43
N GLU A 178 3.72 24.35 11.87
CA GLU A 178 4.15 25.62 12.47
C GLU A 178 3.07 26.70 12.37
N LEU A 179 2.38 26.82 11.22
CA LEU A 179 1.25 27.74 11.06
C LEU A 179 0.11 27.44 12.05
N PHE A 180 -0.09 26.16 12.34
CA PHE A 180 -1.03 25.71 13.34
C PHE A 180 -0.64 26.18 14.74
N LYS A 181 0.61 25.97 15.15
CA LYS A 181 1.12 26.38 16.47
C LYS A 181 1.04 27.89 16.70
N THR A 182 1.14 28.68 15.62
CA THR A 182 1.04 30.14 15.69
C THR A 182 -0.40 30.66 15.57
N GLY A 183 -1.40 29.77 15.48
CA GLY A 183 -2.82 30.13 15.38
C GLY A 183 -3.23 30.70 14.01
N GLN A 184 -2.42 30.54 12.97
CA GLN A 184 -2.67 31.06 11.61
C GLN A 184 -3.50 30.09 10.77
N LEU A 185 -4.70 29.75 11.26
CA LEU A 185 -5.51 28.65 10.72
C LEU A 185 -6.26 28.97 9.42
N ASN A 186 -6.50 30.26 9.16
CA ASN A 186 -7.29 30.69 8.01
C ASN A 186 -6.65 30.29 6.66
N GLU A 187 -5.38 29.88 6.69
CA GLU A 187 -4.59 29.45 5.54
C GLU A 187 -4.47 27.92 5.42
N ILE A 188 -5.02 27.15 6.37
CA ILE A 188 -4.83 25.69 6.45
C ILE A 188 -6.11 24.98 6.01
N LEU A 189 -6.02 24.17 4.95
CA LEU A 189 -7.09 23.27 4.55
C LEU A 189 -6.92 21.89 5.18
N LEU A 190 -8.01 21.13 5.30
CA LEU A 190 -7.96 19.75 5.79
C LEU A 190 -7.02 18.86 4.95
N ASP A 191 -6.93 19.13 3.64
CA ASP A 191 -6.02 18.43 2.72
C ASP A 191 -4.53 18.74 3.01
N ASP A 192 -4.22 19.93 3.52
CA ASP A 192 -2.85 20.34 3.87
C ASP A 192 -2.33 19.63 5.13
N VAL A 193 -3.25 19.08 5.92
CA VAL A 193 -2.96 18.30 7.12
C VAL A 193 -3.16 16.81 6.85
N ILE A 194 -4.40 16.33 6.77
CA ILE A 194 -4.71 14.89 6.69
C ILE A 194 -4.20 14.34 5.35
N GLY A 195 -4.51 15.03 4.26
CA GLY A 195 -4.07 14.62 2.92
C GLY A 195 -2.55 14.55 2.82
N GLU A 196 -1.84 15.58 3.28
CA GLU A 196 -0.38 15.62 3.23
C GLU A 196 0.26 14.56 4.15
N SER A 197 -0.27 14.38 5.37
CA SER A 197 0.18 13.35 6.31
C SER A 197 0.06 11.94 5.72
N LEU A 198 -1.12 11.58 5.21
CA LEU A 198 -1.35 10.26 4.60
C LEU A 198 -0.45 10.08 3.38
N TYR A 199 -0.27 11.12 2.55
CA TYR A 199 0.60 11.04 1.39
C TYR A 199 2.08 10.88 1.76
N VAL A 200 2.56 11.56 2.80
CA VAL A 200 3.95 11.41 3.30
C VAL A 200 4.18 9.98 3.77
N LEU A 201 3.25 9.39 4.52
CA LEU A 201 3.35 8.00 4.96
C LEU A 201 3.35 7.01 3.77
N ALA A 202 2.46 7.22 2.79
CA ALA A 202 2.40 6.39 1.59
C ALA A 202 3.68 6.49 0.73
N ALA A 203 4.21 7.70 0.58
CA ALA A 203 5.46 7.93 -0.14
C ALA A 203 6.67 7.38 0.64
N GLY A 204 6.66 7.50 1.97
CA GLY A 204 7.66 6.93 2.88
C GLY A 204 7.72 5.40 2.76
N TYR A 205 6.55 4.74 2.79
CA TYR A 205 6.42 3.31 2.53
C TYR A 205 7.13 2.92 1.23
N PHE A 206 6.81 3.57 0.09
CA PHE A 206 7.44 3.21 -1.18
C PHE A 206 8.94 3.50 -1.22
N PHE A 207 9.41 4.56 -0.55
CA PHE A 207 10.82 4.88 -0.48
C PHE A 207 11.62 3.83 0.29
N GLU A 208 11.13 3.41 1.47
CA GLU A 208 11.72 2.34 2.24
C GLU A 208 11.64 1.01 1.50
N LEU A 209 10.50 0.72 0.87
CA LEU A 209 10.29 -0.49 0.08
C LEU A 209 11.30 -0.60 -1.07
N ASP A 210 11.47 0.47 -1.85
CA ASP A 210 12.42 0.50 -2.96
C ASP A 210 13.87 0.35 -2.46
N THR A 211 14.19 0.89 -1.28
CA THR A 211 15.49 0.71 -0.64
C THR A 211 15.73 -0.74 -0.25
N LEU A 212 14.79 -1.38 0.46
CA LEU A 212 14.85 -2.78 0.86
C LEU A 212 14.98 -3.71 -0.35
N TYR A 213 14.21 -3.45 -1.39
CA TYR A 213 14.20 -4.29 -2.59
C TYR A 213 15.47 -4.13 -3.40
N ALA A 214 16.04 -2.92 -3.47
CA ALA A 214 17.32 -2.68 -4.13
C ALA A 214 18.48 -3.39 -3.37
N MET A 215 18.44 -3.38 -2.04
CA MET A 215 19.39 -4.13 -1.21
C MET A 215 19.27 -5.63 -1.47
N ASN A 216 18.05 -6.17 -1.40
CA ASN A 216 17.84 -7.59 -1.59
C ASN A 216 18.23 -8.04 -3.01
N ALA A 217 17.90 -7.23 -4.02
CA ALA A 217 18.24 -7.52 -5.41
C ALA A 217 19.77 -7.60 -5.61
N LYS A 218 20.53 -6.75 -4.91
CA LYS A 218 21.99 -6.77 -4.97
C LYS A 218 22.58 -8.00 -4.28
N ILE A 219 22.02 -8.41 -3.14
CA ILE A 219 22.45 -9.61 -2.39
C ILE A 219 22.18 -10.86 -3.22
N GLU A 220 20.98 -10.99 -3.77
CA GLU A 220 20.56 -12.17 -4.52
C GLU A 220 21.05 -12.18 -5.98
N LYS A 221 21.63 -11.06 -6.45
CA LYS A 221 22.07 -10.83 -7.84
C LYS A 221 20.91 -10.90 -8.83
N ILE A 222 19.84 -10.19 -8.51
CA ILE A 222 18.65 -9.99 -9.34
C ILE A 222 18.70 -8.61 -10.01
N ALA A 223 18.41 -8.58 -11.31
CA ALA A 223 18.02 -7.36 -11.99
C ALA A 223 16.50 -7.17 -11.83
N SER A 224 16.10 -6.10 -11.14
CA SER A 224 14.70 -5.76 -10.90
C SER A 224 14.35 -4.39 -11.49
N ALA A 225 13.16 -4.27 -12.09
CA ALA A 225 12.55 -3.02 -12.50
C ALA A 225 11.07 -2.98 -12.12
N ARG A 226 10.60 -1.87 -11.56
CA ARG A 226 9.22 -1.66 -11.12
C ARG A 226 8.40 -1.01 -12.24
N PHE A 227 7.20 -1.53 -12.48
CA PHE A 227 6.15 -0.85 -13.25
C PHE A 227 5.43 0.17 -12.36
N PRO A 228 4.80 1.23 -12.93
CA PRO A 228 4.07 2.21 -12.14
C PRO A 228 3.12 1.59 -11.13
N SER A 229 3.42 1.68 -9.84
CA SER A 229 2.74 0.98 -8.75
C SER A 229 2.03 1.99 -7.84
N GLU A 230 1.14 1.54 -6.98
CA GLU A 230 0.34 2.41 -6.12
C GLU A 230 0.03 1.81 -4.76
N ALA A 231 -0.17 2.73 -3.82
CA ALA A 231 -0.64 2.44 -2.48
C ALA A 231 -1.65 3.51 -2.10
N ILE A 232 -2.71 3.11 -1.42
CA ILE A 232 -3.69 3.99 -0.80
C ILE A 232 -3.39 4.02 0.70
N MET A 233 -3.11 5.20 1.22
CA MET A 233 -3.07 5.46 2.66
C MET A 233 -4.35 6.19 3.03
N SER A 234 -5.09 5.65 3.99
CA SER A 234 -6.41 6.17 4.36
C SER A 234 -6.50 6.51 5.83
N GLN A 235 -7.28 7.54 6.14
CA GLN A 235 -7.87 7.76 7.46
C GLN A 235 -9.30 7.24 7.41
N GLY A 236 -9.54 6.12 8.10
CA GLY A 236 -10.82 5.44 8.07
C GLY A 236 -11.89 6.04 8.98
N LEU A 237 -13.10 5.51 8.85
CA LEU A 237 -14.25 5.72 9.74
C LEU A 237 -14.73 4.39 10.32
N ASN A 238 -15.23 4.43 11.55
CA ASN A 238 -15.97 3.34 12.18
C ASN A 238 -17.47 3.63 12.04
N ILE A 239 -18.15 2.89 11.16
CA ILE A 239 -19.57 3.09 10.86
C ILE A 239 -20.42 2.05 11.60
N SER A 240 -21.38 2.53 12.40
CA SER A 240 -22.44 1.70 12.97
C SER A 240 -23.68 1.75 12.09
N TYR A 241 -24.30 0.60 11.85
CA TYR A 241 -25.46 0.47 10.97
C TYR A 241 -26.73 0.15 11.76
N LEU A 242 -27.85 0.75 11.36
CA LEU A 242 -29.19 0.38 11.79
C LEU A 242 -30.00 0.00 10.55
N TYR A 243 -30.46 -1.26 10.46
CA TYR A 243 -31.13 -1.80 9.27
C TYR A 243 -30.37 -1.51 7.96
N SER A 244 -29.06 -1.80 7.94
CA SER A 244 -28.14 -1.53 6.80
C SER A 244 -27.99 -0.06 6.40
N THR A 245 -28.53 0.87 7.18
CA THR A 245 -28.35 2.31 6.98
C THR A 245 -27.24 2.82 7.90
N PRO A 246 -26.21 3.54 7.40
CA PRO A 246 -25.23 4.20 8.24
C PRO A 246 -25.90 5.12 9.27
N TYR A 247 -25.69 4.86 10.55
CA TYR A 247 -26.34 5.58 11.65
C TYR A 247 -25.36 6.48 12.42
N ILE A 248 -24.21 5.94 12.80
CA ILE A 248 -23.15 6.68 13.50
C ILE A 248 -21.84 6.49 12.75
N ALA A 249 -21.11 7.58 12.53
CA ALA A 249 -19.75 7.57 12.02
C ALA A 249 -18.79 8.13 13.07
N ALA A 250 -17.81 7.35 13.50
CA ALA A 250 -16.73 7.78 14.39
C ALA A 250 -15.39 7.73 13.64
N LEU A 251 -14.39 8.46 14.13
CA LEU A 251 -13.04 8.39 13.56
C LEU A 251 -12.51 6.95 13.67
N GLY A 252 -12.01 6.42 12.55
CA GLY A 252 -11.45 5.07 12.46
C GLY A 252 -9.92 5.07 12.53
N SER A 253 -9.32 3.92 12.25
CA SER A 253 -7.87 3.77 12.18
C SER A 253 -7.30 4.21 10.83
N MET A 254 -6.00 4.54 10.82
CA MET A 254 -5.25 4.68 9.58
C MET A 254 -4.92 3.31 8.99
N ARG A 255 -4.98 3.21 7.66
CA ARG A 255 -4.77 1.96 6.91
C ARG A 255 -3.97 2.22 5.65
N ILE A 256 -3.12 1.27 5.28
CA ILE A 256 -2.45 1.20 3.98
C ILE A 256 -3.00 0.01 3.22
N ASP A 257 -3.31 0.20 1.94
CA ASP A 257 -3.61 -0.86 0.98
C ASP A 257 -2.69 -0.72 -0.24
N VAL A 258 -1.98 -1.79 -0.60
CA VAL A 258 -1.00 -1.80 -1.69
C VAL A 258 -1.51 -2.74 -2.78
N ASP A 259 -2.48 -2.26 -3.55
CA ASP A 259 -3.21 -3.07 -4.53
C ASP A 259 -2.36 -3.55 -5.70
N ARG A 260 -1.34 -2.77 -6.08
CA ARG A 260 -0.43 -3.15 -7.16
C ARG A 260 1.00 -2.70 -6.90
N ASP A 261 1.85 -3.71 -6.73
CA ASP A 261 3.30 -3.66 -6.80
C ASP A 261 3.76 -4.63 -7.89
N ILE A 262 4.02 -4.12 -9.10
CA ILE A 262 4.41 -4.96 -10.25
C ILE A 262 5.88 -4.76 -10.58
N ARG A 263 6.57 -5.89 -10.73
CA ARG A 263 8.01 -5.92 -11.02
C ARG A 263 8.35 -6.90 -12.13
N THR A 264 9.38 -6.54 -12.88
CA THR A 264 10.11 -7.48 -13.73
C THR A 264 11.41 -7.82 -13.03
N VAL A 265 11.64 -9.11 -12.87
CA VAL A 265 12.81 -9.65 -12.18
C VAL A 265 13.50 -10.66 -13.07
N ALA A 266 14.82 -10.65 -13.08
CA ALA A 266 15.64 -11.62 -13.81
C ALA A 266 16.93 -11.88 -13.04
N SER A 267 17.35 -13.15 -13.00
CA SER A 267 18.65 -13.51 -12.42
C SER A 267 19.79 -12.97 -13.28
N MET A 268 20.76 -12.32 -12.66
CA MET A 268 21.98 -11.88 -13.34
C MET A 268 22.94 -13.04 -13.61
N GLU A 269 22.66 -14.22 -13.05
CA GLU A 269 23.49 -15.42 -13.16
C GLU A 269 22.80 -16.54 -13.97
N GLY A 270 21.59 -16.28 -14.50
CA GLY A 270 20.82 -17.26 -15.28
C GLY A 270 20.13 -18.35 -14.45
N ASP A 271 20.13 -18.21 -13.12
CA ASP A 271 19.39 -19.09 -12.21
C ASP A 271 17.87 -18.80 -12.29
N ALA A 272 17.08 -19.82 -12.63
CA ALA A 272 15.64 -19.70 -12.82
C ALA A 272 14.83 -19.68 -11.52
N ASP A 273 15.39 -20.16 -10.40
CA ASP A 273 14.69 -20.21 -9.11
C ASP A 273 14.84 -18.89 -8.34
N LYS A 274 15.98 -18.21 -8.49
CA LYS A 274 16.25 -16.93 -7.82
C LYS A 274 15.18 -15.86 -8.00
N PRO A 275 14.60 -15.62 -9.19
CA PRO A 275 13.52 -14.65 -9.35
C PRO A 275 12.30 -14.96 -8.47
N LYS A 276 11.94 -16.24 -8.33
CA LYS A 276 10.81 -16.67 -7.48
C LYS A 276 11.13 -16.50 -6.00
N GLU A 277 12.34 -16.84 -5.57
CA GLU A 277 12.83 -16.63 -4.20
C GLU A 277 12.82 -15.14 -3.85
N TYR A 278 13.36 -14.32 -4.75
CA TYR A 278 13.36 -12.86 -4.62
C TYR A 278 11.95 -12.32 -4.44
N MET A 279 11.01 -12.68 -5.32
CA MET A 279 9.62 -12.22 -5.24
C MET A 279 8.96 -12.61 -3.91
N THR A 280 9.22 -13.83 -3.42
CA THR A 280 8.70 -14.31 -2.14
C THR A 280 9.29 -13.54 -0.96
N SER A 281 10.61 -13.31 -0.97
CA SER A 281 11.33 -12.57 0.06
C SER A 281 10.86 -11.11 0.09
N THR A 282 10.84 -10.44 -1.06
CA THR A 282 10.45 -9.03 -1.15
C THR A 282 8.98 -8.80 -0.84
N GLY A 283 8.08 -9.70 -1.23
CA GLY A 283 6.68 -9.61 -0.83
C GLY A 283 6.52 -9.65 0.69
N THR A 284 7.28 -10.51 1.37
CA THR A 284 7.26 -10.64 2.83
C THR A 284 7.78 -9.36 3.50
N LEU A 285 8.87 -8.78 2.96
CA LEU A 285 9.39 -7.48 3.40
C LEU A 285 8.37 -6.35 3.17
N GLY A 286 7.69 -6.36 2.02
CA GLY A 286 6.65 -5.37 1.71
C GLY A 286 5.51 -5.42 2.70
N SER A 287 5.02 -6.61 3.02
CA SER A 287 3.97 -6.75 4.03
C SER A 287 4.45 -6.43 5.45
N ALA A 288 5.70 -6.72 5.77
CA ALA A 288 6.27 -6.28 7.05
C ALA A 288 6.30 -4.75 7.13
N LEU A 289 6.63 -4.07 6.03
CA LEU A 289 6.66 -2.62 6.01
C LEU A 289 5.27 -1.97 6.15
N GLU A 290 4.20 -2.65 5.73
CA GLU A 290 2.81 -2.15 5.83
C GLU A 290 2.36 -1.89 7.28
N HIS A 291 2.90 -2.61 8.27
CA HIS A 291 2.67 -2.28 9.68
C HIS A 291 3.80 -1.41 10.24
N ALA A 292 5.06 -1.68 9.84
CA ALA A 292 6.20 -0.98 10.39
C ALA A 292 6.16 0.53 10.09
N ILE A 293 5.63 0.96 8.93
CA ILE A 293 5.54 2.39 8.60
C ILE A 293 4.68 3.17 9.62
N PHE A 294 3.63 2.55 10.15
CA PHE A 294 2.80 3.15 11.19
C PHE A 294 3.50 3.16 12.55
N GLU A 295 4.16 2.06 12.92
CA GLU A 295 4.86 1.95 14.21
C GLU A 295 6.09 2.86 14.29
N GLN A 296 6.75 3.08 13.14
CA GLN A 296 7.78 4.10 12.98
C GLN A 296 7.19 5.50 13.15
N ALA A 297 6.03 5.75 12.55
CA ALA A 297 5.43 7.08 12.55
C ALA A 297 4.76 7.46 13.87
N PHE A 298 4.23 6.48 14.57
CA PHE A 298 3.56 6.64 15.84
C PHE A 298 4.22 5.72 16.87
N PRO A 299 5.40 6.11 17.40
CA PRO A 299 6.07 5.35 18.45
C PRO A 299 5.08 5.14 19.60
N ASN A 300 4.91 3.89 20.03
CA ASN A 300 3.90 3.39 20.97
C ASN A 300 2.59 2.89 20.36
N SER A 301 2.28 3.16 19.09
CA SER A 301 1.11 2.57 18.44
C SER A 301 1.43 1.18 17.90
N GLU A 302 0.42 0.36 17.74
CA GLU A 302 0.57 -1.02 17.28
C GLU A 302 -0.19 -1.16 15.96
N ALA A 303 0.47 -1.70 14.96
CA ALA A 303 -0.14 -1.95 13.67
C ALA A 303 -0.15 -3.44 13.35
N ILE A 304 -0.96 -3.81 12.36
CA ILE A 304 -1.06 -5.18 11.84
C ILE A 304 -0.74 -5.20 10.35
N SER A 305 -0.24 -6.34 9.89
CA SER A 305 -0.07 -6.72 8.48
C SER A 305 -0.30 -8.22 8.37
N ALA A 306 -0.36 -8.77 7.16
CA ALA A 306 -0.51 -10.22 6.96
C ALA A 306 0.63 -11.00 7.64
N VAL A 307 1.87 -10.56 7.46
CA VAL A 307 3.05 -11.22 8.03
C VAL A 307 3.13 -11.06 9.55
N LYS A 308 2.74 -9.91 10.11
CA LYS A 308 2.70 -9.72 11.57
C LYS A 308 1.61 -10.59 12.20
N ALA A 309 0.44 -10.70 11.57
CA ALA A 309 -0.63 -11.59 12.05
C ALA A 309 -0.18 -13.06 12.06
N LEU A 310 0.51 -13.53 11.02
CA LEU A 310 1.09 -14.87 10.97
C LEU A 310 2.17 -15.07 12.04
N SER A 311 3.03 -14.07 12.28
CA SER A 311 4.04 -14.10 13.34
C SER A 311 3.43 -14.20 14.74
N ILE A 312 2.37 -13.42 15.01
CA ILE A 312 1.62 -13.49 16.27
C ILE A 312 0.94 -14.85 16.42
N ALA A 313 0.32 -15.38 15.37
CA ALA A 313 -0.30 -16.70 15.38
C ALA A 313 0.73 -17.79 15.74
N ASN A 314 1.89 -17.78 15.08
CA ASN A 314 2.97 -18.71 15.35
C ASN A 314 3.49 -18.59 16.80
N SER A 315 3.69 -17.36 17.30
CA SER A 315 4.15 -17.10 18.67
C SER A 315 3.14 -17.58 19.72
N ASN A 316 1.85 -17.55 19.41
CA ASN A 316 0.78 -18.05 20.27
C ASN A 316 0.55 -19.57 20.14
N GLY A 317 1.37 -20.28 19.35
CA GLY A 317 1.22 -21.72 19.11
C GLY A 317 -0.01 -22.08 18.26
N ILE A 318 -0.59 -21.12 17.53
CA ILE A 318 -1.69 -21.36 16.59
C ILE A 318 -1.09 -21.98 15.32
N PRO A 319 -1.56 -23.17 14.90
CA PRO A 319 -1.02 -23.82 13.71
C PRO A 319 -1.14 -22.95 12.46
N ILE A 320 -0.05 -22.85 11.69
CA ILE A 320 -0.03 -22.23 10.36
C ILE A 320 -0.13 -23.33 9.31
N TYR A 321 -1.10 -23.22 8.41
CA TYR A 321 -1.31 -24.14 7.31
C TYR A 321 -0.81 -23.56 5.99
N GLN A 322 -0.21 -24.42 5.17
CA GLN A 322 -0.03 -24.18 3.74
C GLN A 322 -1.06 -25.02 2.98
N ILE A 323 -1.92 -24.33 2.25
CA ILE A 323 -3.07 -24.90 1.56
C ILE A 323 -2.81 -24.82 0.05
N ASN A 324 -2.99 -25.93 -0.63
CA ASN A 324 -2.90 -26.04 -2.07
C ASN A 324 -4.03 -26.94 -2.59
N LYS A 325 -4.04 -27.24 -3.88
CA LYS A 325 -5.09 -28.05 -4.50
C LYS A 325 -5.18 -29.47 -3.92
N ASP A 326 -4.07 -30.02 -3.42
CA ASP A 326 -4.00 -31.40 -2.94
C ASP A 326 -4.61 -31.57 -1.54
N ASN A 327 -4.54 -30.54 -0.70
CA ASN A 327 -4.93 -30.64 0.71
C ASN A 327 -6.13 -29.74 1.11
N VAL A 328 -6.63 -28.89 0.20
CA VAL A 328 -7.72 -27.93 0.50
C VAL A 328 -8.98 -28.59 1.06
N SER A 329 -9.37 -29.76 0.55
CA SER A 329 -10.58 -30.47 1.01
C SER A 329 -10.47 -30.96 2.45
N GLN A 330 -9.24 -31.16 2.94
CA GLN A 330 -8.95 -31.60 4.30
C GLN A 330 -8.77 -30.41 5.25
N ILE A 331 -8.06 -29.37 4.82
CA ILE A 331 -7.66 -28.25 5.70
C ILE A 331 -8.75 -27.17 5.78
N LEU A 332 -9.40 -26.80 4.67
CA LEU A 332 -10.34 -25.69 4.64
C LEU A 332 -11.49 -25.82 5.65
N PRO A 333 -12.08 -27.01 5.88
CA PRO A 333 -13.11 -27.19 6.91
C PRO A 333 -12.60 -27.01 8.35
N GLN A 334 -11.30 -27.18 8.59
CA GLN A 334 -10.67 -27.06 9.92
C GLN A 334 -10.39 -25.61 10.33
N LEU A 335 -10.39 -24.68 9.37
CA LEU A 335 -10.15 -23.26 9.64
C LEU A 335 -11.33 -22.65 10.41
N GLN A 336 -11.02 -21.96 11.51
CA GLN A 336 -11.97 -21.20 12.32
C GLN A 336 -11.84 -19.70 12.00
N VAL A 337 -12.10 -19.38 10.73
CA VAL A 337 -12.07 -18.03 10.15
C VAL A 337 -13.40 -17.76 9.43
N SER A 338 -13.64 -16.52 9.01
CA SER A 338 -14.90 -16.13 8.38
C SER A 338 -15.16 -16.85 7.04
N ASN A 339 -16.43 -16.90 6.61
CA ASN A 339 -16.80 -17.56 5.35
C ASN A 339 -16.28 -16.82 4.12
N GLU A 340 -16.14 -15.49 4.23
CA GLU A 340 -15.56 -14.64 3.18
C GLU A 340 -14.10 -15.05 2.94
N VAL A 341 -13.31 -15.22 4.02
CA VAL A 341 -11.92 -15.69 3.92
C VAL A 341 -11.87 -17.10 3.33
N LYS A 342 -12.73 -18.03 3.78
CA LYS A 342 -12.78 -19.39 3.22
C LYS A 342 -13.10 -19.40 1.72
N THR A 343 -14.00 -18.53 1.29
CA THR A 343 -14.37 -18.37 -0.12
C THR A 343 -13.20 -17.83 -0.93
N ASP A 344 -12.47 -16.84 -0.41
CA ASP A 344 -11.30 -16.28 -1.08
C ASP A 344 -10.17 -17.31 -1.22
N ILE A 345 -9.94 -18.13 -0.19
CA ILE A 345 -8.99 -19.25 -0.24
C ILE A 345 -9.40 -20.24 -1.32
N ALA A 346 -10.66 -20.69 -1.33
CA ALA A 346 -11.14 -21.64 -2.33
C ALA A 346 -10.97 -21.11 -3.76
N ASN A 347 -11.28 -19.83 -4.00
CA ASN A 347 -11.08 -19.17 -5.29
C ASN A 347 -9.60 -19.12 -5.68
N SER A 348 -8.72 -18.78 -4.73
CA SER A 348 -7.28 -18.73 -4.94
C SER A 348 -6.69 -20.10 -5.30
N ILE A 349 -7.10 -21.15 -4.59
CA ILE A 349 -6.67 -22.53 -4.89
C ILE A 349 -7.19 -22.97 -6.27
N ASN A 350 -8.42 -22.63 -6.61
CA ASN A 350 -9.00 -22.92 -7.94
C ASN A 350 -8.24 -22.20 -9.06
N ALA A 351 -7.66 -21.02 -8.79
CA ALA A 351 -6.79 -20.29 -9.70
C ALA A 351 -5.35 -20.85 -9.76
N GLY A 352 -5.05 -21.96 -9.08
CA GLY A 352 -3.74 -22.62 -9.09
C GLY A 352 -2.72 -21.99 -8.13
N LYS A 353 -3.17 -21.18 -7.17
CA LYS A 353 -2.32 -20.56 -6.16
C LYS A 353 -2.21 -21.43 -4.90
N GLU A 354 -1.26 -21.08 -4.04
CA GLU A 354 -1.08 -21.64 -2.69
C GLU A 354 -1.44 -20.59 -1.64
N VAL A 355 -2.00 -21.00 -0.50
CA VAL A 355 -2.36 -20.10 0.59
C VAL A 355 -1.65 -20.49 1.90
N THR A 356 -0.97 -19.54 2.54
CA THR A 356 -0.45 -19.69 3.91
C THR A 356 -1.35 -18.93 4.89
N ILE A 357 -1.92 -19.59 5.89
CA ILE A 357 -2.89 -19.00 6.83
C ILE A 357 -2.83 -19.65 8.22
N SER A 358 -3.14 -18.91 9.28
CA SER A 358 -3.33 -19.48 10.62
C SER A 358 -4.67 -20.22 10.76
N LYS A 359 -4.71 -21.26 11.59
CA LYS A 359 -5.93 -22.06 11.84
C LYS A 359 -7.11 -21.23 12.32
N THR A 360 -6.85 -20.25 13.18
CA THR A 360 -7.85 -19.40 13.83
C THR A 360 -7.45 -17.94 13.69
N ASN A 361 -8.42 -17.05 13.93
CA ASN A 361 -8.13 -15.63 14.12
C ASN A 361 -7.16 -15.42 15.30
N ILE A 362 -6.36 -14.36 15.22
CA ILE A 362 -5.60 -13.79 16.33
C ILE A 362 -6.30 -12.52 16.81
N SER A 363 -5.92 -12.06 18.00
CA SER A 363 -6.36 -10.77 18.53
C SER A 363 -5.14 -9.92 18.84
N LEU A 364 -5.17 -8.66 18.41
CA LEU A 364 -4.15 -7.65 18.70
C LEU A 364 -4.89 -6.35 19.01
N TYR A 365 -4.90 -5.95 20.29
CA TYR A 365 -5.73 -4.84 20.80
C TYR A 365 -7.19 -4.98 20.38
N ASN A 366 -7.73 -4.00 19.64
CA ASN A 366 -9.12 -3.98 19.22
C ASN A 366 -9.35 -4.72 17.90
N TRP A 367 -8.28 -5.19 17.26
CA TRP A 367 -8.35 -5.96 16.02
C TRP A 367 -8.43 -7.45 16.31
N SER A 368 -9.38 -8.12 15.66
CA SER A 368 -9.50 -9.57 15.64
C SER A 368 -9.68 -10.05 14.22
N GLY A 369 -8.82 -10.97 13.79
CA GLY A 369 -8.77 -11.35 12.39
C GLY A 369 -7.64 -12.32 12.08
N VAL A 370 -7.39 -12.53 10.78
CA VAL A 370 -6.32 -13.40 10.29
C VAL A 370 -5.53 -12.70 9.20
N GLY A 371 -4.21 -12.92 9.19
CA GLY A 371 -3.37 -12.62 8.04
C GLY A 371 -3.11 -13.87 7.22
N TYR A 372 -3.13 -13.76 5.90
CA TYR A 372 -2.85 -14.88 5.00
C TYR A 372 -2.12 -14.43 3.73
N ILE A 373 -1.35 -15.34 3.14
CA ILE A 373 -0.54 -15.08 1.95
C ILE A 373 -1.10 -15.94 0.83
N VAL A 374 -1.43 -15.33 -0.30
CA VAL A 374 -1.89 -16.01 -1.51
C VAL A 374 -0.80 -15.92 -2.57
N LYS A 375 -0.08 -17.02 -2.83
CA LYS A 375 1.13 -17.05 -3.63
C LYS A 375 0.94 -17.83 -4.93
N ASN A 376 1.43 -17.29 -6.04
CA ASN A 376 1.64 -18.03 -7.28
C ASN A 376 2.91 -18.91 -7.10
N PRO A 377 2.78 -20.25 -7.10
CA PRO A 377 3.91 -21.14 -6.84
C PRO A 377 4.94 -21.16 -7.99
N THR A 378 4.59 -20.68 -9.17
CA THR A 378 5.50 -20.63 -10.33
C THR A 378 6.35 -19.36 -10.32
N THR A 379 5.74 -18.20 -10.07
CA THR A 379 6.44 -16.90 -10.18
C THR A 379 6.92 -16.35 -8.84
N GLY A 380 6.41 -16.85 -7.72
CA GLY A 380 6.67 -16.32 -6.38
C GLY A 380 5.91 -15.02 -6.07
N ALA A 381 5.15 -14.48 -7.03
CA ALA A 381 4.30 -13.34 -6.79
C ALA A 381 3.19 -13.69 -5.80
N ALA A 382 2.92 -12.82 -4.83
CA ALA A 382 1.99 -13.12 -3.75
C ALA A 382 1.21 -11.90 -3.29
N GLY A 383 -0.06 -12.10 -2.94
CA GLY A 383 -0.86 -11.14 -2.19
C GLY A 383 -0.79 -11.40 -0.69
N TYR A 384 -0.68 -10.34 0.09
CA TYR A 384 -0.55 -10.36 1.54
C TYR A 384 -1.81 -9.75 2.14
N MET A 385 -2.64 -10.60 2.71
CA MET A 385 -4.02 -10.30 3.05
C MET A 385 -4.24 -10.21 4.55
N ILE A 386 -5.07 -9.27 4.99
CA ILE A 386 -5.70 -9.33 6.31
C ILE A 386 -7.21 -9.49 6.15
N SER A 387 -7.84 -10.22 7.08
CA SER A 387 -9.29 -10.36 7.12
C SER A 387 -9.96 -8.99 7.22
N GLY A 388 -11.05 -8.79 6.48
CA GLY A 388 -11.65 -7.47 6.24
C GLY A 388 -11.45 -6.97 4.80
N GLY A 389 -10.70 -7.71 3.96
CA GLY A 389 -10.57 -7.45 2.53
C GLY A 389 -9.33 -6.64 2.12
N LEU A 390 -8.68 -5.99 3.10
CA LEU A 390 -7.50 -5.16 2.92
C LEU A 390 -6.27 -5.99 2.52
N ALA A 391 -5.53 -5.56 1.49
CA ALA A 391 -4.18 -6.06 1.19
C ALA A 391 -3.15 -5.05 1.71
N GLY A 392 -3.07 -4.96 3.04
CA GLY A 392 -2.06 -4.13 3.64
C GLY A 392 -2.06 -4.18 5.16
N GLY A 393 -1.93 -2.99 5.75
CA GLY A 393 -1.77 -2.84 7.18
C GLY A 393 -2.67 -1.77 7.78
N ALA A 394 -2.84 -1.82 9.08
CA ALA A 394 -3.66 -0.85 9.80
C ALA A 394 -3.13 -0.67 11.21
N ILE A 395 -3.31 0.54 11.75
CA ILE A 395 -3.18 0.75 13.19
C ILE A 395 -4.32 0.03 13.89
N VAL A 396 -4.02 -0.72 14.95
CA VAL A 396 -5.00 -1.59 15.65
C VAL A 396 -5.26 -1.20 17.10
N ASP A 397 -4.45 -0.29 17.65
CA ASP A 397 -4.72 0.32 18.94
C ASP A 397 -5.63 1.55 18.81
N ASP A 398 -6.28 1.87 19.92
CA ASP A 398 -7.16 3.03 20.00
C ASP A 398 -6.32 4.30 20.16
N ILE A 399 -5.94 4.90 19.03
CA ILE A 399 -5.22 6.18 18.99
C ILE A 399 -5.97 7.24 19.83
N LEU A 400 -7.30 7.19 19.87
CA LEU A 400 -8.12 8.16 20.62
C LEU A 400 -7.93 8.03 22.13
N ASN A 401 -7.75 6.83 22.68
CA ASN A 401 -7.48 6.65 24.12
C ASN A 401 -6.09 7.17 24.51
N LYS A 402 -5.10 7.06 23.61
CA LYS A 402 -3.75 7.60 23.84
C LYS A 402 -3.74 9.13 23.77
N ILE A 403 -4.43 9.69 22.78
CA ILE A 403 -4.69 11.13 22.67
C ILE A 403 -5.42 11.65 23.93
N SER A 404 -6.45 10.94 24.40
CA SER A 404 -7.21 11.26 25.62
C SER A 404 -6.36 11.21 26.91
N SER A 405 -5.45 10.24 27.02
CA SER A 405 -4.53 10.14 28.17
C SER A 405 -3.49 11.27 28.19
N LEU A 406 -3.12 11.77 27.02
CA LEU A 406 -2.26 12.93 26.87
C LEU A 406 -3.01 14.22 27.22
N TYR A 407 -4.32 14.31 26.90
CA TYR A 407 -5.20 15.39 27.38
C TYR A 407 -5.34 15.42 28.90
N ALA A 408 -5.40 14.27 29.57
CA ALA A 408 -5.46 14.21 31.04
C ALA A 408 -4.19 14.80 31.70
N SER A 409 -3.02 14.68 31.07
CA SER A 409 -1.77 15.30 31.55
C SER A 409 -1.71 16.82 31.35
N ILE A 410 -2.50 17.35 30.40
CA ILE A 410 -2.65 18.79 30.13
C ILE A 410 -3.65 19.43 31.10
N ALA A 411 -4.55 18.65 31.72
CA ALA A 411 -5.52 19.16 32.70
C ALA A 411 -4.86 19.75 33.97
N GLU A 412 -3.60 19.41 34.25
CA GLU A 412 -2.77 19.97 35.33
C GLU A 412 -2.06 21.29 34.94
N ALA A 413 -2.19 21.75 33.69
CA ALA A 413 -1.61 23.01 33.21
C ALA A 413 -2.47 24.26 33.59
N SER A 414 -1.86 25.45 33.51
CA SER A 414 -2.48 26.74 33.85
C SER A 414 -3.68 27.10 32.94
N GLU A 415 -4.58 27.93 33.46
CA GLU A 415 -5.84 28.35 32.79
C GLU A 415 -5.60 29.03 31.42
N ASP A 416 -4.48 29.73 31.27
CA ASP A 416 -4.09 30.40 30.00
C ASP A 416 -3.77 29.39 28.89
N VAL A 417 -3.14 28.25 29.23
CA VAL A 417 -2.86 27.15 28.28
C VAL A 417 -4.15 26.44 27.87
N LYS A 418 -5.11 26.32 28.80
CA LYS A 418 -6.42 25.71 28.53
C LYS A 418 -7.27 26.55 27.57
N ASN A 419 -7.17 27.87 27.66
CA ASN A 419 -7.96 28.80 26.83
C ASN A 419 -7.42 28.95 25.39
N GLU A 420 -6.11 28.81 25.16
CA GLU A 420 -5.54 28.74 23.80
C GLU A 420 -5.78 27.38 23.12
N LEU A 421 -5.86 26.29 23.89
CA LEU A 421 -6.14 24.93 23.37
C LEU A 421 -7.63 24.67 23.06
N ASN A 422 -8.56 25.44 23.64
CA ASN A 422 -9.98 25.04 23.66
C ASN A 422 -10.77 25.35 22.38
N GLU A 423 -10.26 26.21 21.50
CA GLU A 423 -10.90 26.53 20.21
C GLU A 423 -10.18 25.87 19.02
N LEU A 424 -9.19 25.00 19.31
CA LEU A 424 -8.25 24.47 18.34
C LEU A 424 -7.90 22.99 18.56
N ILE A 425 -8.62 22.09 17.90
CA ILE A 425 -8.04 20.86 17.35
C ILE A 425 -7.65 19.83 18.42
N LYS A 426 -8.71 19.31 19.05
CA LYS A 426 -8.66 18.22 20.03
C LYS A 426 -8.59 16.79 19.46
N ASP A 427 -8.59 16.59 18.13
CA ASP A 427 -8.77 15.21 17.60
C ASP A 427 -7.68 14.60 16.70
N ILE A 428 -6.63 15.33 16.25
CA ILE A 428 -5.73 14.74 15.23
C ILE A 428 -4.23 14.91 15.52
N PHE A 429 -3.78 15.92 16.27
CA PHE A 429 -2.45 16.47 15.97
C PHE A 429 -1.24 15.93 16.77
N ILE A 430 -1.41 15.30 17.94
CA ILE A 430 -0.23 14.97 18.76
C ILE A 430 0.50 13.69 18.30
N GLY A 431 -0.16 12.82 17.53
CA GLY A 431 0.54 11.72 16.83
C GLY A 431 1.46 12.19 15.71
N PHE A 432 1.15 13.31 15.05
CA PHE A 432 1.89 13.79 13.87
C PHE A 432 3.13 14.63 14.17
N LEU A 433 3.32 15.05 15.43
CA LEU A 433 4.44 15.89 15.85
C LEU A 433 5.81 15.20 15.81
N HIS A 434 5.86 13.87 15.66
CA HIS A 434 7.12 13.12 15.55
C HIS A 434 7.62 12.88 14.11
N ILE A 435 6.95 13.40 13.06
CA ILE A 435 7.43 13.22 11.67
C ILE A 435 8.82 13.85 11.45
N LYS A 436 9.15 14.90 12.19
CA LYS A 436 10.51 15.48 12.20
C LYS A 436 11.57 14.47 12.66
N ASP A 437 11.24 13.61 13.62
CA ASP A 437 12.14 12.56 14.10
C ASP A 437 12.19 11.38 13.12
N ILE A 438 11.08 11.05 12.44
CA ILE A 438 11.04 10.02 11.38
C ILE A 438 12.00 10.37 10.24
N VAL A 439 11.98 11.60 9.73
CA VAL A 439 12.87 12.02 8.64
C VAL A 439 14.35 12.01 9.06
N ALA A 440 14.64 12.33 10.32
CA ALA A 440 15.98 12.23 10.89
C ALA A 440 16.42 10.78 11.16
N VAL A 441 15.49 9.88 11.47
CA VAL A 441 15.71 8.43 11.72
C VAL A 441 15.85 7.64 10.41
N ILE A 442 15.06 7.96 9.38
CA ILE A 442 15.19 7.46 8.01
C ILE A 442 16.54 7.87 7.40
N GLY A 443 17.15 8.94 7.91
CA GLY A 443 18.31 9.61 7.30
C GLY A 443 19.71 9.02 7.51
N ALA A 444 20.09 8.29 8.58
CA ALA A 444 21.54 8.02 8.74
C ALA A 444 22.10 6.79 9.50
N PRO A 445 21.48 6.14 10.52
CA PRO A 445 22.13 4.94 11.08
C PRO A 445 21.25 3.76 11.54
N PHE A 446 19.95 3.93 11.77
CA PHE A 446 19.10 2.85 12.32
C PHE A 446 18.73 1.78 11.29
N LEU A 447 18.59 2.16 10.03
CA LEU A 447 18.40 1.26 8.88
C LEU A 447 19.51 0.21 8.77
N ILE A 448 20.76 0.56 9.11
CA ILE A 448 21.88 -0.38 9.07
C ILE A 448 21.79 -1.38 10.22
N LEU A 449 21.43 -0.96 11.44
CA LEU A 449 21.32 -1.86 12.59
C LEU A 449 20.10 -2.79 12.52
N PHE A 450 18.96 -2.29 12.04
CA PHE A 450 17.77 -3.12 11.83
C PHE A 450 17.94 -4.08 10.65
N VAL A 451 18.51 -3.63 9.52
CA VAL A 451 18.79 -4.52 8.38
C VAL A 451 19.91 -5.50 8.71
N VAL A 452 20.95 -5.12 9.46
CA VAL A 452 21.97 -6.06 9.96
C VAL A 452 21.37 -7.03 10.99
N GLY A 453 20.44 -6.60 11.84
CA GLY A 453 19.73 -7.46 12.78
C GLY A 453 18.81 -8.47 12.10
N VAL A 454 18.05 -8.03 11.09
CA VAL A 454 17.18 -8.89 10.26
C VAL A 454 18.02 -9.81 9.37
N LEU A 455 19.10 -9.34 8.75
CA LEU A 455 20.01 -10.18 7.97
C LEU A 455 20.78 -11.17 8.86
N LEU A 456 21.17 -10.80 10.08
CA LEU A 456 21.77 -11.72 11.05
C LEU A 456 20.77 -12.76 11.55
N TYR A 457 19.52 -12.36 11.79
CA TYR A 457 18.44 -13.27 12.18
C TYR A 457 18.10 -14.26 11.05
N VAL A 458 17.96 -13.77 9.81
CA VAL A 458 17.74 -14.59 8.61
C VAL A 458 18.96 -15.47 8.32
N ALA A 459 20.20 -14.99 8.53
CA ALA A 459 21.40 -15.80 8.38
C ALA A 459 21.55 -16.86 9.49
N LEU A 460 21.06 -16.61 10.70
CA LEU A 460 21.07 -17.57 11.81
C LEU A 460 20.07 -18.72 11.54
N GLU A 461 18.86 -18.38 11.07
CA GLU A 461 17.85 -19.34 10.59
C GLU A 461 18.38 -20.12 9.37
N ALA A 462 18.99 -19.43 8.40
CA ALA A 462 19.57 -20.05 7.21
C ALA A 462 20.82 -20.89 7.46
N ALA A 463 21.45 -20.83 8.64
CA ALA A 463 22.60 -21.67 9.02
C ALA A 463 22.21 -22.89 9.88
N LEU A 464 21.13 -22.78 10.67
CA LEU A 464 20.60 -23.88 11.49
C LEU A 464 19.73 -24.86 10.68
N ILE A 465 19.06 -24.37 9.63
CA ILE A 465 18.19 -25.19 8.77
C ILE A 465 18.98 -26.15 7.86
N PRO A 466 20.10 -25.78 7.19
CA PRO A 466 20.87 -26.72 6.35
C PRO A 466 21.49 -27.89 7.12
N ALA A 467 21.84 -27.67 8.40
CA ALA A 467 22.36 -28.74 9.26
C ALA A 467 21.29 -29.79 9.61
N LEU A 468 20.01 -29.38 9.62
CA LEU A 468 18.85 -30.26 9.78
C LEU A 468 18.33 -30.82 8.44
N VAL A 469 18.48 -30.06 7.34
CA VAL A 469 18.02 -30.43 5.98
C VAL A 469 18.97 -31.42 5.29
N ALA A 470 20.22 -31.56 5.72
CA ALA A 470 21.12 -32.62 5.25
C ALA A 470 20.60 -34.06 5.49
N LEU A 471 19.53 -34.24 6.28
CA LEU A 471 18.82 -35.51 6.49
C LEU A 471 17.66 -35.77 5.50
N VAL A 472 17.21 -34.75 4.75
CA VAL A 472 16.07 -34.80 3.80
C VAL A 472 16.34 -35.50 2.45
N PRO A 473 17.59 -35.64 1.92
CA PRO A 473 17.84 -36.30 0.63
C PRO A 473 17.34 -37.77 0.56
N LEU A 474 17.14 -38.41 1.72
CA LEU A 474 16.62 -39.77 1.80
C LEU A 474 15.12 -39.88 1.47
N ILE A 475 14.36 -38.79 1.63
CA ILE A 475 12.90 -38.75 1.47
C ILE A 475 12.49 -38.32 0.05
N ILE A 476 13.32 -37.52 -0.64
CA ILE A 476 13.00 -36.95 -1.96
C ILE A 476 13.12 -37.96 -3.09
N ILE A 477 13.96 -39.00 -2.94
CA ILE A 477 14.03 -40.11 -3.92
C ILE A 477 12.67 -40.81 -4.07
N ILE A 478 11.86 -40.83 -3.01
CA ILE A 478 10.52 -41.43 -2.99
C ILE A 478 9.49 -40.53 -3.71
N GLY A 479 9.67 -39.21 -3.67
CA GLY A 479 8.78 -38.23 -4.30
C GLY A 479 8.93 -38.11 -5.82
N LEU A 480 10.11 -38.42 -6.36
CA LEU A 480 10.41 -38.39 -7.80
C LEU A 480 9.57 -39.35 -8.64
N PHE A 481 8.89 -40.31 -8.01
CA PHE A 481 8.03 -41.27 -8.70
C PHE A 481 6.62 -40.76 -9.01
N TYR A 482 6.17 -39.70 -8.32
CA TYR A 482 4.76 -39.25 -8.42
C TYR A 482 4.55 -38.12 -9.44
N LEU A 483 5.63 -37.63 -10.06
CA LEU A 483 5.64 -36.59 -11.10
C LEU A 483 5.18 -37.05 -12.50
N LEU A 484 4.67 -38.27 -12.67
CA LEU A 484 4.50 -38.87 -14.00
C LEU A 484 3.12 -38.76 -14.65
N ILE A 485 2.07 -38.26 -13.98
CA ILE A 485 0.70 -38.40 -14.52
C ILE A 485 -0.13 -37.11 -14.39
N SER A 486 0.01 -36.24 -15.40
CA SER A 486 -1.03 -35.46 -16.13
C SER A 486 -2.13 -34.69 -15.35
N GLY A 487 -2.57 -33.47 -15.68
CA GLY A 487 -2.41 -32.64 -16.87
C GLY A 487 -3.74 -31.93 -17.24
N TRP A 488 -3.70 -30.59 -17.38
CA TRP A 488 -4.52 -29.68 -18.24
C TRP A 488 -5.91 -29.17 -17.74
N ASN A 489 -6.01 -27.87 -17.36
CA ASN A 489 -6.55 -26.65 -18.06
C ASN A 489 -8.09 -26.42 -17.87
N THR A 490 -8.71 -25.25 -17.56
CA THR A 490 -8.39 -23.80 -17.74
C THR A 490 -9.30 -22.87 -16.88
N SER A 491 -8.74 -21.70 -16.46
CA SER A 491 -9.25 -20.30 -16.34
C SER A 491 -10.43 -19.88 -15.42
N ALA A 492 -10.15 -18.98 -14.44
CA ALA A 492 -11.09 -18.06 -13.80
C ALA A 492 -10.41 -16.75 -13.30
N TYR A 493 -11.18 -15.65 -13.30
CA TYR A 493 -10.85 -14.24 -13.04
C TYR A 493 -10.27 -13.95 -11.64
N ASP A 494 -9.27 -13.07 -11.56
CA ASP A 494 -8.48 -12.79 -10.35
C ASP A 494 -8.54 -11.30 -9.97
N ARG A 495 -8.75 -11.01 -8.67
CA ARG A 495 -9.08 -9.66 -8.16
C ARG A 495 -7.86 -8.82 -7.71
N ARG A 496 -6.64 -9.33 -7.77
CA ARG A 496 -5.37 -8.61 -7.46
C ARG A 496 -4.20 -9.12 -8.30
N LYS A 497 -3.19 -8.26 -8.50
CA LYS A 497 -2.18 -8.42 -9.57
C LYS A 497 -0.76 -8.09 -9.10
N TYR A 498 -0.15 -9.01 -8.36
CA TYR A 498 1.31 -9.10 -8.29
C TYR A 498 1.75 -9.97 -9.47
N TYR A 499 2.33 -9.36 -10.49
CA TYR A 499 2.81 -10.09 -11.67
C TYR A 499 4.33 -10.06 -11.74
N CYS A 500 4.91 -11.18 -12.16
CA CYS A 500 6.10 -11.15 -13.01
C CYS A 500 5.61 -10.92 -14.45
N LYS A 501 6.33 -10.16 -15.28
CA LYS A 501 5.92 -9.79 -16.65
C LYS A 501 5.47 -10.98 -17.52
N GLU A 502 5.96 -12.18 -17.24
CA GLU A 502 5.62 -13.42 -17.95
C GLU A 502 4.11 -13.78 -17.87
N ASP A 503 3.38 -13.26 -16.87
CA ASP A 503 1.94 -13.46 -16.71
C ASP A 503 1.08 -12.54 -17.62
N LEU A 504 1.69 -11.59 -18.36
CA LEU A 504 0.98 -10.64 -19.25
C LEU A 504 0.86 -11.11 -20.71
N GLY A 505 1.31 -12.32 -21.02
CA GLY A 505 1.22 -12.91 -22.36
C GLY A 505 2.22 -12.32 -23.36
N ASP A 506 2.88 -13.20 -24.12
CA ASP A 506 3.71 -12.82 -25.26
C ASP A 506 2.86 -12.08 -26.30
N VAL A 507 3.02 -10.77 -26.40
CA VAL A 507 2.61 -10.01 -27.58
C VAL A 507 3.53 -10.43 -28.72
N LYS A 508 3.14 -11.49 -29.44
CA LYS A 508 3.70 -11.79 -30.76
C LYS A 508 3.63 -10.51 -31.58
N SER A 509 4.78 -10.12 -32.11
CA SER A 509 4.92 -9.05 -33.09
C SER A 509 3.97 -9.30 -34.26
N ALA A 510 2.96 -8.43 -34.39
CA ALA A 510 2.29 -8.26 -35.67
C ALA A 510 3.26 -7.53 -36.59
N SER A 511 3.94 -8.30 -37.43
CA SER A 511 4.53 -7.79 -38.66
C SER A 511 3.39 -7.33 -39.58
N GLY A 512 3.50 -6.08 -40.02
CA GLY A 512 2.64 -5.42 -41.00
C GLY A 512 3.32 -4.16 -41.46
#